data_AF-A0A0Q1D864-F1
#
_entry.id   AF-A0A0Q1D864-F1
#
_cell.length_a   1.000
_cell.length_b   1.000
_cell.length_c   1.000
_cell.angle_alpha   90.00
_cell.angle_beta   90.00
_cell.angle_gamma   90.00
#
_symmetry.space_group_name_H-M   'P 1'
#
loop_
_entity.id
_entity.type
_entity.pdbx_description
1 polymer ?
#
loop_
_entity_poly.entity_id
_entity_poly.type
_entity_poly.pdbx_seq_one_letter_code
_entity_poly.pdbx_strand_id
1 'polypeptide(L)'
;MGGSPLHDAHDALAEVSAILGRSKEALSQFQAILEPTIEQAVDDHERLYWHHIYEEEEHRFDRLAALLPKLEEALADEAFLSRENGDFLRLLQDISLEKFGLHNFLEHLDLSLFHYKGTEHEPAIAALRDMTAADYQQMKAALETLNRALDAPLSFDASVPTDEKEHQKDHLKLAQYAVPPSDPAPVRPSIGTRRQLTVGSLKHG
;
A
#
# COMPACT_ATOMS: atom_id res chain seq x y z
N MET A 1 9.38 -32.76 11.73
CA MET A 1 8.42 -32.68 12.85
C MET A 1 7.48 -31.55 12.48
N GLY A 2 6.21 -31.84 12.17
CA GLY A 2 5.24 -30.81 11.79
C GLY A 2 4.51 -30.33 13.04
N GLY A 3 4.44 -29.00 13.22
CA GLY A 3 3.62 -28.37 14.27
C GLY A 3 2.14 -28.63 14.05
N SER A 4 1.31 -28.30 15.05
CA SER A 4 -0.14 -28.25 14.85
C SER A 4 -0.46 -27.09 13.90
N PRO A 5 -1.44 -27.19 12.99
CA PRO A 5 -1.85 -26.09 12.12
C PRO A 5 -2.14 -24.78 12.89
N LEU A 6 -2.67 -24.90 14.12
CA LEU A 6 -2.94 -23.75 14.97
C LEU A 6 -1.65 -23.08 15.49
N HIS A 7 -0.62 -23.87 15.78
CA HIS A 7 0.69 -23.35 16.19
C HIS A 7 1.37 -22.63 15.02
N ASP A 8 1.32 -23.23 13.83
CA ASP A 8 1.86 -22.61 12.61
C ASP A 8 1.12 -21.30 12.26
N ALA A 9 -0.20 -21.22 12.53
CA ALA A 9 -0.96 -19.99 12.37
C ALA A 9 -0.55 -18.90 13.37
N HIS A 10 -0.31 -19.26 14.62
CA HIS A 10 0.13 -18.33 15.65
C HIS A 10 1.51 -17.74 15.31
N ASP A 11 2.46 -18.60 14.95
CA ASP A 11 3.81 -18.17 14.54
C ASP A 11 3.76 -17.26 13.31
N ALA A 12 2.92 -17.60 12.32
CA ALA A 12 2.73 -16.76 11.13
C ALA A 12 2.11 -15.40 11.48
N LEU A 13 1.16 -15.35 12.42
CA LEU A 13 0.57 -14.09 12.88
C LEU A 13 1.58 -13.24 13.67
N ALA A 14 2.47 -13.87 14.43
CA ALA A 14 3.53 -13.20 15.16
C ALA A 14 4.54 -12.57 14.19
N GLU A 15 4.89 -13.27 13.12
CA GLU A 15 5.73 -12.73 12.03
C GLU A 15 5.05 -11.54 11.35
N VAL A 16 3.76 -11.64 11.02
CA VAL A 16 2.97 -10.53 10.48
C VAL A 16 3.03 -9.31 11.40
N SER A 17 2.81 -9.50 12.71
CA SER A 17 2.86 -8.41 13.70
C SER A 17 4.24 -7.73 13.71
N ALA A 18 5.32 -8.53 13.70
CA ALA A 18 6.68 -8.01 13.66
C ALA A 18 6.98 -7.21 12.39
N ILE A 19 6.56 -7.72 11.22
CA ILE A 19 6.68 -7.02 9.93
C ILE A 19 5.94 -5.68 9.96
N LEU A 20 4.68 -5.67 10.40
CA LEU A 20 3.88 -4.45 10.42
C LEU A 20 4.40 -3.42 11.43
N GLY A 21 4.96 -3.88 12.55
CA GLY A 21 5.66 -3.05 13.51
C GLY A 21 6.87 -2.34 12.89
N ARG A 22 7.77 -3.10 12.27
CA ARG A 22 8.94 -2.56 11.53
C ARG A 22 8.50 -1.61 10.43
N SER A 23 7.48 -1.98 9.67
CA SER A 23 6.98 -1.15 8.58
C SER A 23 6.46 0.19 9.10
N LYS A 24 5.75 0.23 10.23
CA LYS A 24 5.27 1.49 10.81
C LYS A 24 6.43 2.42 11.18
N GLU A 25 7.50 1.89 11.77
CA GLU A 25 8.71 2.66 12.08
C GLU A 25 9.41 3.17 10.82
N ALA A 26 9.44 2.35 9.76
CA ALA A 26 10.01 2.73 8.47
C ALA A 26 9.25 3.88 7.80
N LEU A 27 7.92 3.92 7.93
CA LEU A 27 7.11 5.04 7.42
C LEU A 27 7.51 6.35 8.07
N SER A 28 7.63 6.38 9.41
CA SER A 28 8.07 7.60 10.11
C SER A 28 9.46 8.05 9.70
N GLN A 29 10.39 7.10 9.49
CA GLN A 29 11.75 7.42 9.01
C GLN A 29 11.71 8.02 7.59
N PHE A 30 10.92 7.44 6.70
CA PHE A 30 10.79 7.91 5.33
C PHE A 30 10.11 9.29 5.27
N GLN A 31 9.03 9.49 6.03
CA GLN A 31 8.34 10.79 6.13
C GLN A 31 9.29 11.90 6.62
N ALA A 32 10.15 11.62 7.60
CA ALA A 32 11.15 12.57 8.07
C ALA A 32 12.20 12.95 7.00
N ILE A 33 12.44 12.07 6.01
CA ILE A 33 13.29 12.37 4.85
C ILE A 33 12.52 13.22 3.83
N LEU A 34 11.23 12.95 3.62
CA LEU A 34 10.41 13.67 2.64
C LEU A 34 10.03 15.09 3.06
N GLU A 35 9.77 15.32 4.35
CA GLU A 35 9.32 16.61 4.88
C GLU A 35 10.20 17.80 4.42
N PRO A 36 11.54 17.80 4.59
CA PRO A 36 12.37 18.91 4.11
C PRO A 36 12.32 19.08 2.59
N THR A 37 12.19 17.99 1.83
CA THR A 37 12.10 18.02 0.36
C THR A 37 10.79 18.67 -0.09
N ILE A 38 9.68 18.40 0.58
CA ILE A 38 8.39 19.06 0.33
C ILE A 38 8.46 20.54 0.65
N GLU A 39 9.05 20.90 1.79
CA GLU A 39 9.18 22.30 2.22
C GLU A 39 10.03 23.12 1.24
N GLN A 40 11.16 22.55 0.80
CA GLN A 40 12.16 23.20 -0.04
C GLN A 40 11.90 23.06 -1.54
N ALA A 41 10.84 22.33 -1.95
CA ALA A 41 10.48 22.14 -3.35
C ALA A 41 10.39 23.47 -4.11
N VAL A 42 11.07 23.54 -5.25
CA VAL A 42 11.28 24.78 -6.03
C VAL A 42 10.16 25.07 -7.02
N ASP A 43 9.34 24.07 -7.32
CA ASP A 43 8.16 24.19 -8.18
C ASP A 43 6.95 23.41 -7.64
N ASP A 44 5.77 23.79 -8.13
CA ASP A 44 4.49 23.23 -7.66
C ASP A 44 4.35 21.74 -8.00
N HIS A 45 4.96 21.27 -9.08
CA HIS A 45 4.86 19.87 -9.50
C HIS A 45 5.69 18.97 -8.57
N GLU A 46 6.93 19.35 -8.27
CA GLU A 46 7.77 18.64 -7.30
C GLU A 46 7.12 18.63 -5.92
N ARG A 47 6.59 19.78 -5.46
CA ARG A 47 5.90 19.88 -4.17
C ARG A 47 4.71 18.94 -4.11
N LEU A 48 3.85 18.96 -5.15
CA LEU A 48 2.67 18.10 -5.22
C LEU A 48 3.04 16.62 -5.27
N TYR A 49 4.07 16.26 -6.04
CA TYR A 49 4.56 14.89 -6.17
C TYR A 49 4.98 14.31 -4.80
N TRP A 50 5.83 15.03 -4.06
CA TRP A 50 6.30 14.55 -2.76
C TRP A 50 5.21 14.60 -1.69
N HIS A 51 4.37 15.62 -1.71
CA HIS A 51 3.23 15.72 -0.79
C HIS A 51 2.26 14.56 -0.96
N HIS A 52 1.99 14.15 -2.20
CA HIS A 52 1.10 13.02 -2.46
C HIS A 52 1.63 11.70 -1.88
N ILE A 53 2.92 11.40 -2.10
CA ILE A 53 3.57 10.22 -1.49
C ILE A 53 3.51 10.30 0.04
N TYR A 54 3.80 11.47 0.61
CA TYR A 54 3.74 11.68 2.06
C TYR A 54 2.34 11.40 2.62
N GLU A 55 1.28 11.93 2.00
CA GLU A 55 -0.11 11.72 2.42
C GLU A 55 -0.52 10.24 2.32
N GLU A 56 -0.12 9.54 1.26
CA GLU A 56 -0.42 8.11 1.12
C GLU A 56 0.23 7.28 2.24
N GLU A 57 1.47 7.60 2.60
CA GLU A 57 2.16 6.92 3.70
C GLU A 57 1.67 7.34 5.08
N GLU A 58 1.19 8.57 5.25
CA GLU A 58 0.51 9.02 6.47
C GLU A 58 -0.78 8.24 6.70
N HIS A 59 -1.62 8.11 5.67
CA HIS A 59 -2.82 7.29 5.75
C HIS A 59 -2.49 5.83 6.08
N ARG A 60 -1.37 5.30 5.57
CA ARG A 60 -0.90 3.95 5.91
C ARG A 60 -0.43 3.85 7.35
N PHE A 61 0.31 4.83 7.84
CA PHE A 61 0.74 4.90 9.24
C PHE A 61 -0.46 4.83 10.18
N ASP A 62 -1.52 5.60 9.91
CA ASP A 62 -2.75 5.59 10.70
C ASP A 62 -3.45 4.23 10.71
N ARG A 63 -3.53 3.57 9.55
CA ARG A 63 -4.08 2.20 9.48
C ARG A 63 -3.25 1.23 10.30
N LEU A 64 -1.92 1.29 10.21
CA LEU A 64 -1.02 0.44 11.01
C LEU A 64 -1.17 0.72 12.51
N ALA A 65 -1.33 1.99 12.90
CA ALA A 65 -1.56 2.38 14.28
C ALA A 65 -2.87 1.81 14.85
N ALA A 66 -3.91 1.68 14.02
CA ALA A 66 -5.17 1.04 14.40
C ALA A 66 -5.14 -0.50 14.34
N LEU A 67 -4.33 -1.07 13.45
CA LEU A 67 -4.24 -2.51 13.21
C LEU A 67 -3.38 -3.24 14.24
N LEU A 68 -2.22 -2.68 14.61
CA LEU A 68 -1.26 -3.34 15.50
C LEU A 68 -1.86 -3.76 16.86
N PRO A 69 -2.67 -2.94 17.57
CA PRO A 69 -3.30 -3.37 18.81
C PRO A 69 -4.23 -4.58 18.64
N LYS A 70 -4.96 -4.66 17.52
CA LYS A 70 -5.84 -5.81 17.24
C LYS A 70 -5.04 -7.09 16.98
N LEU A 71 -3.85 -6.96 16.38
CA LEU A 71 -2.93 -8.08 16.20
C LEU A 71 -2.37 -8.58 17.54
N GLU A 72 -2.02 -7.66 18.44
CA GLU A 72 -1.55 -8.01 19.78
C GLU A 72 -2.63 -8.74 20.57
N GLU A 73 -3.89 -8.28 20.51
CA GLU A 73 -5.03 -8.97 21.12
C GLU A 73 -5.23 -10.38 20.54
N ALA A 74 -5.15 -10.52 19.21
CA ALA A 74 -5.27 -11.82 18.54
C ALA A 74 -4.14 -12.79 18.90
N LEU A 75 -2.92 -12.28 19.11
CA LEU A 75 -1.76 -13.08 19.51
C LEU A 75 -1.82 -13.54 20.98
N ALA A 76 -2.55 -12.81 21.82
CA ALA A 76 -2.71 -13.14 23.23
C ALA A 76 -3.73 -14.26 23.50
N ASP A 77 -4.60 -14.57 22.54
CA ASP A 77 -5.66 -15.58 22.68
C ASP A 77 -5.69 -16.53 21.47
N GLU A 78 -5.16 -17.76 21.62
CA GLU A 78 -5.20 -18.77 20.56
C GLU A 78 -6.64 -19.10 20.10
N ALA A 79 -7.66 -18.96 20.96
CA ALA A 79 -9.04 -19.20 20.58
C ALA A 79 -9.57 -18.12 19.62
N PHE A 80 -8.92 -16.96 19.56
CA PHE A 80 -9.22 -15.91 18.59
C PHE A 80 -8.94 -16.38 17.15
N LEU A 81 -7.96 -17.26 16.95
CA LEU A 81 -7.49 -17.77 15.65
C LEU A 81 -8.43 -18.85 15.09
N SER A 82 -9.70 -18.50 14.93
CA SER A 82 -10.74 -19.40 14.45
C SER A 82 -11.41 -18.84 13.20
N ARG A 83 -11.64 -19.70 12.21
CA ARG A 83 -12.42 -19.36 11.00
C ARG A 83 -13.88 -18.98 11.31
N GLU A 84 -14.38 -19.38 12.48
CA GLU A 84 -15.74 -19.04 12.94
C GLU A 84 -15.77 -17.68 13.65
N ASN A 85 -14.59 -17.12 13.98
CA ASN A 85 -14.46 -15.81 14.57
C ASN A 85 -14.48 -14.74 13.48
N GLY A 86 -15.61 -14.03 13.37
CA GLY A 86 -15.78 -12.94 12.40
C GLY A 86 -14.81 -11.76 12.60
N ASP A 87 -14.34 -11.51 13.83
CA ASP A 87 -13.33 -10.48 14.10
C ASP A 87 -11.96 -10.87 13.55
N PHE A 88 -11.61 -12.15 13.65
CA PHE A 88 -10.38 -12.66 13.06
C PHE A 88 -10.42 -12.63 11.52
N LEU A 89 -11.57 -12.92 10.90
CA LEU A 89 -11.72 -12.78 9.45
C LEU A 89 -11.55 -11.33 8.98
N ARG A 90 -12.08 -10.35 9.74
CA ARG A 90 -11.85 -8.92 9.48
C ARG A 90 -10.38 -8.55 9.66
N LEU A 91 -9.73 -9.08 10.69
CA LEU A 91 -8.31 -8.86 10.93
C LEU A 91 -7.46 -9.37 9.76
N LEU A 92 -7.78 -10.55 9.20
CA LEU A 92 -7.11 -11.07 8.01
C LEU A 92 -7.29 -10.19 6.77
N GLN A 93 -8.45 -9.53 6.62
CA GLN A 93 -8.68 -8.56 5.55
C GLN A 93 -7.81 -7.32 5.72
N ASP A 94 -7.72 -6.78 6.94
CA ASP A 94 -6.87 -5.65 7.27
C ASP A 94 -5.38 -5.99 7.02
N ILE A 95 -4.91 -7.17 7.46
CA ILE A 95 -3.54 -7.66 7.19
C ILE A 95 -3.30 -7.79 5.69
N SER A 96 -4.27 -8.34 4.94
CA SER A 96 -4.14 -8.48 3.50
C SER A 96 -4.05 -7.14 2.79
N LEU A 97 -4.75 -6.11 3.26
CA LEU A 97 -4.60 -4.75 2.74
C LEU A 97 -3.18 -4.22 3.02
N GLU A 98 -2.59 -4.53 4.18
CA GLU A 98 -1.22 -4.13 4.47
C GLU A 98 -0.15 -4.87 3.68
N LYS A 99 -0.42 -6.08 3.17
CA LYS A 99 0.44 -6.70 2.15
C LYS A 99 0.53 -5.80 0.91
N PHE A 100 -0.59 -5.26 0.44
CA PHE A 100 -0.60 -4.28 -0.65
C PHE A 100 0.08 -2.97 -0.25
N GLY A 101 -0.15 -2.51 0.99
CA GLY A 101 0.54 -1.34 1.55
C GLY A 101 2.08 -1.48 1.55
N LEU A 102 2.63 -2.67 1.86
CA LEU A 102 4.07 -2.93 1.78
C LEU A 102 4.60 -2.84 0.34
N HIS A 103 3.84 -3.35 -0.63
CA HIS A 103 4.21 -3.23 -2.04
C HIS A 103 4.23 -1.76 -2.49
N ASN A 104 3.18 -0.99 -2.19
CA ASN A 104 3.13 0.43 -2.53
C ASN A 104 4.29 1.20 -1.90
N PHE A 105 4.58 0.93 -0.62
CA PHE A 105 5.71 1.56 0.05
C PHE A 105 7.04 1.19 -0.60
N LEU A 106 7.21 -0.06 -1.05
CA LEU A 106 8.37 -0.48 -1.82
C LEU A 106 8.49 0.31 -3.14
N GLU A 107 7.39 0.51 -3.87
CA GLU A 107 7.37 1.33 -5.08
C GLU A 107 7.73 2.79 -4.78
N HIS A 108 7.23 3.37 -3.70
CA HIS A 108 7.58 4.73 -3.27
C HIS A 108 9.07 4.86 -2.94
N LEU A 109 9.65 3.88 -2.25
CA LEU A 109 11.09 3.86 -1.97
C LEU A 109 11.92 3.73 -3.25
N ASP A 110 11.51 2.86 -4.18
CA ASP A 110 12.18 2.71 -5.47
C ASP A 110 12.09 4.02 -6.29
N LEU A 111 10.94 4.69 -6.32
CA LEU A 111 10.77 6.02 -6.94
C LEU A 111 11.67 7.07 -6.28
N SER A 112 11.74 7.08 -4.95
CA SER A 112 12.62 7.99 -4.21
C SER A 112 14.09 7.75 -4.49
N LEU A 113 14.54 6.50 -4.66
CA LEU A 113 15.94 6.22 -5.00
C LEU A 113 16.35 6.80 -6.36
N PHE A 114 15.42 7.03 -7.29
CA PHE A 114 15.76 7.75 -8.53
C PHE A 114 16.07 9.24 -8.28
N HIS A 115 15.38 9.88 -7.33
CA HIS A 115 15.56 11.30 -7.01
C HIS A 115 16.72 11.54 -6.05
N TYR A 116 16.82 10.76 -4.98
CA TYR A 116 17.86 10.92 -3.94
C TYR A 116 19.21 10.29 -4.30
N LYS A 117 19.39 9.79 -5.52
CA LYS A 117 20.64 9.18 -5.95
C LYS A 117 21.83 10.13 -5.84
N GLY A 118 22.88 9.70 -5.15
CA GLY A 118 24.09 10.45 -4.87
C GLY A 118 23.95 11.48 -3.74
N THR A 119 22.80 11.53 -3.06
CA THR A 119 22.56 12.43 -1.91
C THR A 119 22.89 11.72 -0.59
N GLU A 120 22.91 12.47 0.50
CA GLU A 120 23.10 11.91 1.85
C GLU A 120 21.96 10.98 2.29
N HIS A 121 20.78 11.08 1.67
CA HIS A 121 19.60 10.26 2.00
C HIS A 121 19.58 8.91 1.27
N GLU A 122 20.36 8.73 0.20
CA GLU A 122 20.39 7.47 -0.58
C GLU A 122 20.61 6.23 0.29
N PRO A 123 21.61 6.18 1.20
CA PRO A 123 21.85 4.98 2.01
C PRO A 123 20.69 4.64 2.94
N ALA A 124 20.02 5.67 3.50
CA ALA A 124 18.89 5.47 4.39
C ALA A 124 17.67 4.91 3.63
N ILE A 125 17.34 5.50 2.47
CA ILE A 125 16.23 5.03 1.64
C ILE A 125 16.51 3.62 1.09
N ALA A 126 17.75 3.33 0.68
CA ALA A 126 18.14 2.00 0.22
C ALA A 126 17.97 0.93 1.32
N ALA A 127 18.34 1.25 2.56
CA ALA A 127 18.14 0.34 3.69
C ALA A 127 16.65 0.08 3.97
N LEU A 128 15.81 1.11 3.94
CA LEU A 128 14.35 0.97 4.08
C LEU A 128 13.76 0.11 2.94
N ARG A 129 14.27 0.31 1.72
CA ARG A 129 13.85 -0.42 0.51
C ARG A 129 14.15 -1.90 0.63
N ASP A 130 15.38 -2.26 1.00
CA ASP A 130 15.80 -3.66 1.11
C ASP A 130 15.08 -4.38 2.26
N MET A 131 14.88 -3.70 3.38
CA MET A 131 14.05 -4.21 4.48
C MET A 131 12.61 -4.46 4.03
N THR A 132 11.98 -3.46 3.40
CA THR A 132 10.58 -3.55 2.92
C THR A 132 10.42 -4.66 1.88
N ALA A 133 11.39 -4.83 0.98
CA ALA A 133 11.38 -5.91 -0.01
C ALA A 133 11.41 -7.30 0.67
N ALA A 134 12.27 -7.48 1.68
CA ALA A 134 12.33 -8.72 2.43
C ALA A 134 11.03 -8.99 3.20
N ASP A 135 10.51 -7.96 3.87
CA ASP A 135 9.27 -8.02 4.66
C ASP A 135 8.05 -8.30 3.77
N TYR A 136 7.98 -7.76 2.57
CA TYR A 136 6.91 -8.05 1.61
C TYR A 136 6.88 -9.55 1.21
N GLN A 137 8.05 -10.16 0.96
CA GLN A 137 8.11 -11.59 0.65
C GLN A 137 7.75 -12.46 1.86
N GLN A 138 8.19 -12.06 3.06
CA GLN A 138 7.84 -12.76 4.30
C GLN A 138 6.33 -12.66 4.60
N MET A 139 5.73 -11.49 4.38
CA MET A 139 4.28 -11.28 4.50
C MET A 139 3.50 -12.21 3.58
N LYS A 140 3.94 -12.40 2.33
CA LYS A 140 3.32 -13.35 1.39
C LYS A 140 3.35 -14.77 1.94
N ALA A 141 4.51 -15.23 2.42
CA ALA A 141 4.66 -16.57 2.98
C ALA A 141 3.84 -16.78 4.27
N ALA A 142 3.77 -15.77 5.14
CA ALA A 142 2.98 -15.80 6.36
C ALA A 142 1.47 -15.89 6.07
N LEU A 143 0.97 -15.07 5.13
CA LEU A 143 -0.43 -15.13 4.70
C LEU A 143 -0.80 -16.46 4.05
N GLU A 144 0.08 -17.05 3.25
CA GLU A 144 -0.14 -18.40 2.74
C GLU A 144 -0.22 -19.45 3.85
N THR A 145 0.60 -19.31 4.89
CA THR A 145 0.59 -20.20 6.05
C THR A 145 -0.69 -20.06 6.85
N LEU A 146 -1.15 -18.83 7.11
CA LEU A 146 -2.44 -18.54 7.73
C LEU A 146 -3.59 -19.15 6.94
N ASN A 147 -3.60 -19.01 5.61
CA ASN A 147 -4.65 -19.58 4.77
C ASN A 147 -4.70 -21.11 4.82
N ARG A 148 -3.53 -21.77 4.78
CA ARG A 148 -3.44 -23.23 4.91
C ARG A 148 -3.91 -23.70 6.29
N ALA A 149 -3.50 -23.02 7.35
CA ALA A 149 -3.83 -23.40 8.71
C ALA A 149 -5.33 -23.27 9.02
N LEU A 150 -6.01 -22.31 8.39
CA LEU A 150 -7.42 -22.02 8.64
C LEU A 150 -8.39 -22.79 7.73
N ASP A 151 -7.87 -23.52 6.73
CA ASP A 151 -8.67 -24.15 5.67
C ASP A 151 -9.73 -23.17 5.11
N ALA A 152 -9.34 -21.90 5.00
CA ALA A 152 -10.24 -20.80 4.71
C ALA A 152 -10.16 -20.47 3.21
N PRO A 153 -11.29 -20.48 2.46
CA PRO A 153 -11.32 -20.10 1.05
C PRO A 153 -11.32 -18.57 0.90
N LEU A 154 -10.50 -17.85 1.66
CA LEU A 154 -10.40 -16.41 1.55
C LEU A 154 -9.58 -16.08 0.30
N SER A 155 -10.25 -15.49 -0.70
CA SER A 155 -9.55 -14.88 -1.84
C SER A 155 -9.03 -13.50 -1.41
N PHE A 156 -7.74 -13.29 -1.65
CA PHE A 156 -7.06 -12.02 -1.43
C PHE A 156 -6.69 -11.34 -2.75
N ASP A 157 -7.37 -11.68 -3.85
CA ASP A 157 -7.04 -11.20 -5.21
C ASP A 157 -7.06 -9.68 -5.32
N ALA A 158 -7.90 -9.01 -4.51
CA ALA A 158 -7.96 -7.56 -4.43
C ALA A 158 -6.68 -6.92 -3.86
N SER A 159 -5.93 -7.65 -3.03
CA SER A 159 -4.66 -7.22 -2.44
C SER A 159 -3.42 -7.59 -3.25
N VAL A 160 -3.60 -8.32 -4.35
CA VAL A 160 -2.50 -8.62 -5.26
C VAL A 160 -2.18 -7.32 -6.00
N PRO A 161 -0.92 -6.86 -5.96
CA PRO A 161 -0.50 -5.71 -6.73
C PRO A 161 -0.77 -5.86 -8.21
N THR A 162 -0.80 -4.73 -8.89
CA THR A 162 -1.22 -4.66 -10.28
C THR A 162 -0.22 -5.44 -11.15
N ASP A 163 1.06 -5.11 -11.09
CA ASP A 163 2.14 -5.83 -11.78
C ASP A 163 2.17 -7.36 -11.56
N GLU A 164 1.69 -7.87 -10.43
CA GLU A 164 1.60 -9.31 -10.10
C GLU A 164 0.39 -10.04 -10.69
N LYS A 165 -0.61 -9.35 -11.27
CA LYS A 165 -1.82 -10.01 -11.83
C LYS A 165 -1.57 -10.56 -13.23
N GLU A 166 -1.73 -11.87 -13.38
CA GLU A 166 -1.86 -12.50 -14.70
C GLU A 166 -3.12 -11.95 -15.40
N HIS A 167 -3.00 -11.47 -16.64
CA HIS A 167 -4.05 -10.88 -17.52
C HIS A 167 -4.30 -9.36 -17.52
N GLN A 168 -3.34 -8.54 -17.06
CA GLN A 168 -3.60 -7.11 -16.88
C GLN A 168 -3.60 -6.19 -18.11
N LYS A 169 -3.07 -6.66 -19.24
CA LYS A 169 -2.86 -5.82 -20.43
C LYS A 169 -4.16 -5.29 -21.04
N ASP A 170 -5.31 -5.85 -20.67
CA ASP A 170 -6.61 -5.48 -21.25
C ASP A 170 -7.27 -4.26 -20.58
N HIS A 171 -6.90 -3.92 -19.34
CA HIS A 171 -7.52 -2.81 -18.59
C HIS A 171 -6.63 -1.55 -18.49
N LEU A 172 -5.33 -1.69 -18.72
CA LEU A 172 -4.38 -0.59 -18.72
C LEU A 172 -4.55 0.23 -20.01
N LYS A 173 -5.32 1.32 -19.93
CA LYS A 173 -5.43 2.30 -21.02
C LYS A 173 -4.15 3.17 -21.11
N LEU A 174 -2.99 2.55 -21.27
CA LEU A 174 -1.70 3.24 -21.46
C LEU A 174 -1.59 3.83 -22.88
N ALA A 175 -2.31 3.26 -23.85
CA ALA A 175 -2.28 3.69 -25.25
C ALA A 175 -2.76 5.15 -25.48
N GLN A 176 -3.59 5.68 -24.59
CA GLN A 176 -4.12 7.06 -24.67
C GLN A 176 -3.14 8.12 -24.12
N TYR A 177 -2.09 7.71 -23.41
CA TYR A 177 -1.05 8.59 -22.86
C TYR A 177 0.29 8.48 -23.59
N ALA A 178 0.43 7.52 -24.51
CA ALA A 178 1.64 7.30 -25.30
C ALA A 178 1.78 8.25 -26.52
N VAL A 179 0.93 9.27 -26.64
CA VAL A 179 1.02 10.26 -27.73
C VAL A 179 2.07 11.29 -27.34
N PRO A 180 3.18 11.44 -28.10
CA PRO A 180 4.15 12.50 -27.83
C PRO A 180 3.48 13.87 -27.99
N PRO A 181 3.88 14.90 -27.22
CA PRO A 181 3.33 16.24 -27.34
C PRO A 181 3.58 16.72 -28.78
N SER A 182 2.51 16.70 -29.57
CA SER A 182 2.51 17.29 -30.90
C SER A 182 2.39 18.79 -30.72
N ASP A 183 3.23 19.55 -31.41
CA ASP A 183 3.24 21.03 -31.43
C ASP A 183 1.83 21.65 -31.46
N PRO A 184 1.65 22.86 -30.89
CA PRO A 184 0.34 23.47 -30.73
C PRO A 184 -0.28 23.78 -32.10
N ALA A 185 -1.28 22.97 -32.49
CA ALA A 185 -2.10 23.25 -33.66
C ALA A 185 -2.98 24.49 -33.41
N PRO A 186 -3.23 25.32 -34.43
CA PRO A 186 -3.86 26.63 -34.27
C PRO A 186 -5.33 26.51 -33.87
N VAL A 187 -5.73 27.28 -32.87
CA VAL A 187 -7.11 27.42 -32.41
C VAL A 187 -8.01 27.89 -33.56
N ARG A 188 -8.98 27.05 -33.94
CA ARG A 188 -10.15 27.46 -34.71
C ARG A 188 -11.40 27.32 -33.83
N PRO A 189 -12.27 28.35 -33.76
CA PRO A 189 -13.44 28.32 -32.90
C PRO A 189 -14.53 27.44 -33.53
N SER A 190 -14.82 26.29 -32.94
CA SER A 190 -16.00 25.50 -33.31
C SER A 190 -17.18 25.89 -32.41
N ILE A 191 -18.18 26.49 -33.04
CA ILE A 191 -19.49 26.80 -32.45
C ILE A 191 -20.26 25.49 -32.23
N GLY A 192 -20.81 25.30 -31.02
CA GLY A 192 -22.03 24.51 -30.81
C GLY A 192 -21.89 23.18 -30.06
N THR A 193 -22.16 23.21 -28.74
CA THR A 193 -23.26 22.51 -28.03
C THR A 193 -22.85 22.26 -26.57
N ARG A 194 -23.19 23.22 -25.71
CA ARG A 194 -22.93 23.18 -24.27
C ARG A 194 -23.96 22.27 -23.60
N ARG A 195 -23.61 21.02 -23.30
CA ARG A 195 -24.36 20.18 -22.35
C ARG A 195 -24.08 20.72 -20.94
N GLN A 196 -25.09 21.34 -20.32
CA GLN A 196 -25.06 21.76 -18.93
C GLN A 196 -25.11 20.53 -18.02
N LEU A 197 -24.14 20.41 -17.11
CA LEU A 197 -24.20 19.51 -15.97
C LEU A 197 -25.05 20.17 -14.88
N THR A 198 -26.19 19.57 -14.54
CA THR A 198 -27.02 19.99 -13.42
C THR A 198 -26.58 19.23 -12.16
N VAL A 199 -26.14 19.95 -11.14
CA VAL A 199 -25.90 19.44 -9.78
C VAL A 199 -27.24 19.34 -9.04
N GLY A 200 -27.56 18.14 -8.56
CA GLY A 200 -28.79 17.85 -7.83
C GLY A 200 -28.81 18.50 -6.46
N SER A 201 -29.86 19.28 -6.17
CA SER A 201 -30.12 19.85 -4.86
C SER A 201 -30.51 18.77 -3.84
N LEU A 202 -29.84 18.80 -2.69
CA LEU A 202 -30.24 18.14 -1.45
C LEU A 202 -31.69 18.49 -1.08
N LYS A 203 -32.49 17.47 -0.77
CA LYS A 203 -33.77 17.64 -0.07
C LYS A 203 -33.65 17.01 1.31
N HIS A 204 -33.86 17.85 2.32
CA HIS A 204 -34.14 17.45 3.70
C HIS A 204 -35.43 16.63 3.76
N GLY A 205 -35.39 15.55 4.54
CA GLY A 205 -36.53 14.85 5.12
C GLY A 205 -36.24 14.65 6.60
#